data_AF-A0A1C5XLU1-F1
#
_entry.id   AF-A0A1C5XLU1-F1
#
_cell.length_a   1.000
_cell.length_b   1.000
_cell.length_c   1.000
_cell.angle_alpha   90.00
_cell.angle_beta   90.00
_cell.angle_gamma   90.00
#
_symmetry.space_group_name_H-M   'P 1'
#
loop_
_entity.id
_entity.type
_entity.pdbx_description
1 polymer ?
#
loop_
_entity_poly.entity_id
_entity_poly.type
_entity_poly.pdbx_seq_one_letter_code
_entity_poly.pdbx_strand_id
1 'polypeptide(L)'
;MHNLVEYGQIKNSLTESDAMLESSSSNQQGEALSDALTVIKTAPVFQNTEGLLERFWDMFVTDAFIRNNDRNNGNWGIFINADGTGKIAPVYDNGNCLFNKRNPSVAERRILNENDIRQDALGTGVSFFTQENEKHIHPFQYIESIQNEDCNQAVLRFADKIDIHKINAMIDEIPMTAYENTIMTEEQKMHIKAVFQMMLNESILPTAQKIRNR
;
A
#
# COMPACT_ATOMS: atom_id res chain seq x y z
N MET A 1 -12.72 18.19 19.45
CA MET A 1 -12.57 16.71 19.41
C MET A 1 -12.16 16.36 18.00
N HIS A 2 -11.09 15.59 17.82
CA HIS A 2 -10.67 15.11 16.51
C HIS A 2 -11.35 13.77 16.27
N ASN A 3 -12.24 13.68 15.29
CA ASN A 3 -12.90 12.43 14.95
C ASN A 3 -12.19 11.84 13.74
N LEU A 4 -11.73 10.59 13.84
CA LEU A 4 -11.29 9.84 12.67
C LEU A 4 -12.51 9.59 11.79
N VAL A 5 -12.40 9.97 10.53
CA VAL A 5 -13.39 9.69 9.50
C VAL A 5 -12.69 8.91 8.40
N GLU A 6 -13.16 7.68 8.20
CA GLU A 6 -12.60 6.74 7.24
C GLU A 6 -12.99 7.14 5.81
N TYR A 7 -12.16 6.77 4.83
CA TYR A 7 -12.44 7.02 3.42
C TYR A 7 -13.83 6.51 3.01
N GLY A 8 -14.20 5.31 3.44
CA GLY A 8 -15.51 4.71 3.13
C GLY A 8 -16.68 5.54 3.63
N GLN A 9 -16.55 6.18 4.79
CA GLN A 9 -17.59 7.08 5.31
C GLN A 9 -17.72 8.34 4.45
N ILE A 10 -16.60 8.88 3.98
CA ILE A 10 -16.56 10.07 3.12
C ILE A 10 -17.13 9.74 1.74
N LYS A 11 -16.69 8.64 1.12
CA LYS A 11 -17.24 8.14 -0.15
C LYS A 11 -18.76 7.99 -0.09
N ASN A 12 -19.28 7.33 0.96
CA ASN A 12 -20.72 7.11 1.12
C ASN A 12 -21.53 8.38 1.41
N SER A 13 -20.86 9.48 1.78
CA SER A 13 -21.52 10.77 2.03
C SER A 13 -21.67 11.63 0.78
N LEU A 14 -21.00 11.28 -0.32
CA LEU A 14 -21.12 12.01 -1.59
C LEU A 14 -22.45 11.67 -2.27
N THR A 15 -23.11 12.68 -2.83
CA THR A 15 -24.34 12.47 -3.59
C THR A 15 -24.02 12.02 -5.02
N GLU A 16 -24.96 11.34 -5.70
CA GLU A 16 -24.78 10.88 -7.10
C GLU A 16 -24.39 12.02 -8.07
N SER A 17 -24.65 13.29 -7.73
CA SER A 17 -24.23 14.44 -8.53
C SER A 17 -22.79 14.92 -8.30
N ASP A 18 -22.13 14.51 -7.21
CA ASP A 18 -20.80 15.03 -6.82
C ASP A 18 -19.64 14.18 -7.36
N ALA A 19 -19.92 12.91 -7.70
CA ALA A 19 -18.95 12.01 -8.29
C ALA A 19 -19.71 11.00 -9.16
N MET A 20 -19.49 11.02 -10.47
CA MET A 20 -19.96 10.00 -11.40
C MET A 20 -19.14 8.71 -11.17
N LEU A 21 -19.33 8.08 -9.99
CA LEU A 21 -18.59 6.90 -9.57
C LEU A 21 -19.02 5.70 -10.39
N GLU A 22 -18.05 4.91 -10.84
CA GLU A 22 -18.26 3.74 -11.69
C GLU A 22 -18.92 2.59 -10.90
N SER A 23 -18.68 2.55 -9.58
CA SER A 23 -19.24 1.55 -8.67
C SER A 23 -20.31 2.12 -7.75
N SER A 24 -21.59 1.87 -8.06
CA SER A 24 -22.70 2.02 -7.09
C SER A 24 -22.82 0.84 -6.12
N SER A 25 -21.98 -0.19 -6.29
CA SER A 25 -22.03 -1.42 -5.51
C SER A 25 -20.93 -1.46 -4.45
N SER A 26 -21.35 -1.53 -3.20
CA SER A 26 -20.55 -1.91 -2.03
C SER A 26 -20.13 -3.39 -2.09
N ASN A 27 -19.60 -3.85 -3.23
CA ASN A 27 -19.03 -5.19 -3.30
C ASN A 27 -17.73 -5.16 -2.50
N GLN A 28 -17.70 -5.91 -1.39
CA GLN A 28 -16.60 -6.03 -0.42
C GLN A 28 -15.27 -6.54 -1.01
N GLN A 29 -15.12 -6.60 -2.33
CA GLN A 29 -14.00 -7.24 -3.03
C GLN A 29 -12.98 -6.25 -3.59
N GLY A 30 -13.19 -4.92 -3.56
CA GLY A 30 -12.19 -3.95 -4.00
C GLY A 30 -12.75 -2.54 -4.17
N GLU A 31 -11.87 -1.59 -4.45
CA GLU A 31 -12.23 -0.20 -4.78
C GLU A 31 -11.57 0.18 -6.10
N ALA A 32 -12.34 0.68 -7.07
CA ALA A 32 -11.77 1.16 -8.32
C ALA A 32 -10.82 2.33 -8.02
N LEU A 33 -9.59 2.24 -8.53
CA LEU A 33 -8.59 3.30 -8.31
C LEU A 33 -9.07 4.64 -8.88
N SER A 34 -9.79 4.62 -10.00
CA SER A 34 -10.47 5.78 -10.61
C SER A 34 -11.46 6.44 -9.64
N ASP A 35 -12.31 5.64 -8.99
CA ASP A 35 -13.27 6.11 -7.99
C ASP A 35 -12.57 6.73 -6.78
N ALA A 36 -11.54 6.05 -6.23
CA ALA A 36 -10.76 6.59 -5.10
C ALA A 36 -10.14 7.95 -5.41
N LEU A 37 -9.52 8.09 -6.58
CA LEU A 37 -8.93 9.35 -7.03
C LEU A 37 -10.00 10.42 -7.28
N THR A 38 -11.18 10.04 -7.77
CA THR A 38 -12.31 10.95 -7.97
C THR A 38 -12.79 11.49 -6.63
N VAL A 39 -13.05 10.62 -5.65
CA VAL A 39 -13.46 11.02 -4.30
C VAL A 39 -12.42 11.94 -3.64
N ILE A 40 -11.13 11.62 -3.73
CA ILE A 40 -10.05 12.49 -3.22
C ILE A 40 -10.11 13.89 -3.85
N LYS A 41 -10.44 13.97 -5.14
CA LYS A 41 -10.47 15.23 -5.90
C LYS A 41 -11.76 16.02 -5.76
N THR A 42 -12.88 15.39 -5.43
CA THR A 42 -14.21 16.05 -5.42
C THR A 42 -14.80 16.23 -4.03
N ALA A 43 -14.48 15.37 -3.05
CA ALA A 43 -15.04 15.49 -1.72
C ALA A 43 -14.55 16.78 -1.04
N PRO A 44 -15.44 17.70 -0.60
CA PRO A 44 -15.04 19.00 -0.06
C PRO A 44 -14.06 18.90 1.12
N VAL A 45 -14.25 17.90 2.00
CA VAL A 45 -13.35 17.69 3.14
C VAL A 45 -11.94 17.26 2.71
N PHE A 46 -11.83 16.51 1.61
CA PHE A 46 -10.55 16.07 1.05
C PHE A 46 -9.86 17.17 0.27
N GLN A 47 -10.60 17.97 -0.51
CA GLN A 47 -10.05 19.16 -1.17
C GLN A 47 -9.43 20.15 -0.17
N ASN A 48 -10.02 20.26 1.02
CA ASN A 48 -9.52 21.11 2.10
C ASN A 48 -8.42 20.45 2.97
N THR A 49 -8.02 19.21 2.65
CA THR A 49 -6.94 18.50 3.36
C THR A 49 -5.67 18.50 2.51
N GLU A 50 -4.77 19.43 2.79
CA GLU A 50 -3.51 19.58 2.07
C GLU A 50 -2.67 18.29 2.08
N GLY A 51 -2.09 17.94 0.93
CA GLY A 51 -1.20 16.78 0.78
C GLY A 51 -1.90 15.42 0.75
N LEU A 52 -3.24 15.36 0.74
CA LEU A 52 -3.96 14.07 0.78
C LEU A 52 -3.67 13.18 -0.44
N LEU A 53 -3.70 13.74 -1.65
CA LEU A 53 -3.40 12.99 -2.87
C LEU A 53 -1.95 12.47 -2.86
N GLU A 54 -1.00 13.31 -2.44
CA GLU A 54 0.40 12.91 -2.26
C GLU A 54 0.52 11.73 -1.29
N ARG A 55 -0.15 11.84 -0.14
CA ARG A 55 -0.14 10.80 0.90
C ARG A 55 -0.83 9.51 0.46
N PHE A 56 -1.88 9.59 -0.35
CA PHE A 56 -2.51 8.41 -0.95
C PHE A 56 -1.52 7.63 -1.81
N TRP A 57 -0.76 8.31 -2.67
CA TRP A 57 0.22 7.65 -3.52
C TRP A 57 1.44 7.14 -2.75
N ASP A 58 1.91 7.88 -1.74
CA ASP A 58 2.95 7.39 -0.81
C ASP A 58 2.50 6.10 -0.11
N MET A 59 1.24 6.04 0.31
CA MET A 59 0.63 4.86 0.90
C MET A 59 0.54 3.73 -0.13
N PHE A 60 0.09 3.98 -1.36
CA PHE A 60 0.00 2.96 -2.41
C PHE A 60 1.36 2.30 -2.72
N VAL A 61 2.42 3.10 -2.87
CA VAL A 61 3.79 2.58 -3.12
C VAL A 61 4.32 1.83 -1.90
N THR A 62 4.07 2.34 -0.70
CA THR A 62 4.47 1.64 0.54
C THR A 62 3.72 0.32 0.71
N ASP A 63 2.41 0.31 0.46
CA ASP A 63 1.55 -0.87 0.51
C ASP A 63 1.99 -1.93 -0.52
N ALA A 64 2.42 -1.52 -1.71
CA ALA A 64 3.05 -2.42 -2.68
C ALA A 64 4.28 -3.12 -2.10
N PHE A 65 5.17 -2.35 -1.46
CA PHE A 65 6.43 -2.84 -0.90
C PHE A 65 6.22 -3.78 0.29
N ILE A 66 5.31 -3.44 1.22
CA ILE A 66 4.99 -4.29 2.38
C ILE A 66 3.96 -5.39 2.04
N ARG A 67 3.51 -5.46 0.78
CA ARG A 67 2.51 -6.41 0.25
C ARG A 67 1.18 -6.34 0.99
N ASN A 68 0.67 -5.13 1.22
CA ASN A 68 -0.66 -4.92 1.76
C ASN A 68 -1.72 -5.12 0.68
N ASN A 69 -2.45 -6.23 0.75
CA ASN A 69 -3.55 -6.53 -0.18
C ASN A 69 -4.94 -6.15 0.38
N ASP A 70 -4.98 -5.46 1.53
CA ASP A 70 -6.20 -5.16 2.27
C ASP A 70 -6.18 -3.71 2.79
N ARG A 71 -5.66 -2.78 1.98
CA ARG A 71 -5.89 -1.34 2.16
C ARG A 71 -7.33 -0.99 1.77
N ASN A 72 -8.29 -1.53 2.51
CA ASN A 72 -9.71 -1.30 2.23
C ASN A 72 -10.17 0.10 2.64
N ASN A 73 -11.41 0.43 2.31
CA ASN A 73 -11.99 1.76 2.52
C ASN A 73 -12.08 2.21 3.99
N GLY A 74 -11.95 1.29 4.95
CA GLY A 74 -11.86 1.60 6.39
C GLY A 74 -10.42 1.83 6.89
N ASN A 75 -9.42 1.35 6.15
CA ASN A 75 -8.03 1.27 6.61
C ASN A 75 -7.22 2.56 6.35
N TRP A 76 -7.89 3.66 6.02
CA TRP A 76 -7.30 4.99 5.87
C TRP A 76 -8.38 6.06 5.94
N GLY A 77 -7.98 7.31 6.24
CA GLY A 77 -8.90 8.41 6.40
C GLY A 77 -8.22 9.68 6.88
N ILE A 78 -9.04 10.58 7.44
CA ILE A 78 -8.61 11.88 7.96
C ILE A 78 -9.21 12.11 9.34
N PHE A 79 -8.58 12.96 10.14
CA PHE A 79 -9.21 13.59 11.28
C PHE A 79 -9.95 14.84 10.83
N ILE A 80 -11.18 15.01 11.29
CA ILE A 80 -11.94 16.25 11.12
C ILE A 80 -11.94 17.01 12.45
N ASN A 81 -11.52 18.27 12.39
CA ASN A 81 -11.53 19.21 13.50
C ASN A 81 -12.93 19.80 13.71
N ALA A 82 -13.18 20.37 14.88
CA ALA A 82 -14.48 21.00 15.18
C ALA A 82 -14.78 22.22 14.29
N ASP A 83 -13.75 22.85 13.72
CA ASP A 83 -13.86 23.94 12.75
C ASP A 83 -14.03 23.46 11.30
N GLY A 84 -14.15 22.15 11.09
CA GLY A 84 -14.32 21.52 9.76
C GLY A 84 -13.01 21.29 9.00
N THR A 85 -11.86 21.69 9.54
CA THR A 85 -10.57 21.45 8.87
C THR A 85 -10.15 19.98 8.96
N GLY A 86 -9.62 19.45 7.86
CA GLY A 86 -9.15 18.07 7.74
C GLY A 86 -7.66 17.94 8.00
N LYS A 87 -7.25 16.85 8.66
CA LYS A 87 -5.84 16.46 8.83
C LYS A 87 -5.68 15.00 8.48
N ILE A 88 -4.68 14.66 7.68
CA ILE A 88 -4.45 13.26 7.29
C ILE A 88 -4.17 12.39 8.52
N ALA A 89 -4.86 11.25 8.63
CA ALA A 89 -4.58 10.29 9.69
C ALA A 89 -3.18 9.67 9.50
N PRO A 90 -2.52 9.22 10.59
CA PRO A 90 -1.40 8.29 10.49
C PRO A 90 -1.80 7.05 9.67
N VAL A 91 -0.83 6.34 9.10
CA VAL A 91 -1.13 5.02 8.52
C VAL A 91 -1.46 4.07 9.67
N TYR A 92 -2.57 3.33 9.55
CA TYR A 92 -3.00 2.33 10.52
C TYR A 92 -3.43 1.04 9.79
N ASP A 93 -3.73 -0.01 10.57
CA ASP A 93 -4.19 -1.31 10.09
C ASP A 93 -3.35 -1.92 8.94
N ASN A 94 -2.08 -2.21 9.25
CA ASN A 94 -1.15 -2.92 8.38
C ASN A 94 -1.06 -4.41 8.72
N GLY A 95 -2.03 -4.95 9.46
CA GLY A 95 -1.98 -6.32 9.98
C GLY A 95 -1.98 -7.39 8.89
N ASN A 96 -2.48 -7.05 7.68
CA ASN A 96 -2.53 -7.93 6.52
C ASN A 96 -1.36 -7.74 5.53
N CYS A 97 -0.20 -7.33 6.03
CA CYS A 97 1.05 -7.18 5.26
C CYS A 97 2.00 -8.38 5.46
N LEU A 98 3.15 -8.36 4.78
CA LEU A 98 4.34 -9.17 5.11
C LEU A 98 4.09 -10.68 5.24
N PHE A 99 3.19 -11.23 4.44
CA PHE A 99 2.85 -12.67 4.48
C PHE A 99 2.31 -13.14 5.85
N ASN A 100 1.59 -12.29 6.59
CA ASN A 100 1.02 -12.59 7.91
C ASN A 100 0.27 -13.94 8.03
N LYS A 101 -0.36 -14.44 6.95
CA LYS A 101 -1.11 -15.71 6.92
C LYS A 101 -0.26 -16.91 6.46
N ARG A 102 1.03 -16.72 6.17
CA ARG A 102 1.92 -17.74 5.62
C ARG A 102 2.49 -18.63 6.73
N ASN A 103 2.36 -19.94 6.56
CA ASN A 103 3.02 -20.92 7.41
C ASN A 103 4.56 -20.82 7.28
N PRO A 104 5.33 -20.88 8.39
CA PRO A 104 6.81 -20.82 8.37
C PRO A 104 7.47 -21.78 7.35
N SER A 105 6.99 -23.02 7.25
CA SER A 105 7.51 -24.02 6.29
C SER A 105 7.44 -23.56 4.82
N VAL A 106 6.52 -22.67 4.48
CA VAL A 106 6.45 -22.09 3.13
C VAL A 106 7.57 -21.08 2.92
N ALA A 107 7.90 -20.27 3.94
CA ALA A 107 9.04 -19.35 3.87
C ALA A 107 10.36 -20.13 3.73
N GLU A 108 10.54 -21.19 4.54
CA GLU A 108 11.68 -22.12 4.49
C GLU A 108 11.87 -22.72 3.09
N ARG A 109 10.79 -23.16 2.44
CA ARG A 109 10.88 -23.71 1.08
C ARG A 109 11.21 -22.64 0.05
N ARG A 110 10.53 -21.48 0.11
CA ARG A 110 10.61 -20.45 -0.93
C ARG A 110 11.92 -19.68 -0.89
N ILE A 111 12.57 -19.54 0.26
CA ILE A 111 13.88 -18.89 0.36
C ILE A 111 15.00 -19.69 -0.32
N LEU A 112 14.79 -20.98 -0.61
CA LEU A 112 15.78 -21.84 -1.30
C LEU A 112 15.79 -21.68 -2.82
N ASN A 113 14.84 -20.95 -3.40
CA ASN A 113 14.70 -20.80 -4.84
C ASN A 113 14.42 -19.34 -5.21
N GLU A 114 15.35 -18.73 -5.94
CA GLU A 114 15.25 -17.33 -6.35
C GLU A 114 13.99 -17.03 -7.17
N ASN A 115 13.52 -17.97 -8.00
CA ASN A 115 12.29 -17.79 -8.76
C ASN A 115 11.05 -17.70 -7.85
N ASP A 116 11.05 -18.43 -6.73
CA ASP A 116 9.96 -18.35 -5.74
C ASP A 116 10.00 -17.00 -5.00
N ILE A 117 11.19 -16.50 -4.69
CA ILE A 117 11.37 -15.16 -4.10
C ILE A 117 10.87 -14.08 -5.07
N ARG A 118 11.27 -14.17 -6.35
CA ARG A 118 10.82 -13.25 -7.41
C ARG A 118 9.30 -13.29 -7.61
N GLN A 119 8.71 -14.48 -7.63
CA GLN A 119 7.25 -14.64 -7.74
C GLN A 119 6.52 -14.03 -6.53
N ASP A 120 7.07 -14.16 -5.32
CA ASP A 120 6.53 -13.53 -4.11
C ASP A 120 6.65 -12.01 -4.15
N ALA A 121 7.77 -11.51 -4.67
CA ALA A 121 8.08 -10.09 -4.76
C ALA A 121 7.22 -9.37 -5.81
N LEU A 122 7.13 -9.91 -7.01
CA LEU A 122 6.61 -9.19 -8.18
C LEU A 122 5.43 -9.89 -8.86
N GLY A 123 5.29 -11.22 -8.70
CA GLY A 123 4.38 -12.02 -9.51
C GLY A 123 2.99 -12.28 -8.91
N THR A 124 2.84 -12.18 -7.58
CA THR A 124 1.61 -12.64 -6.88
C THR A 124 0.94 -11.60 -6.01
N GLY A 125 1.64 -10.50 -5.69
CA GLY A 125 1.06 -9.40 -4.92
C GLY A 125 -0.01 -8.67 -5.73
N VAL A 126 -1.14 -8.39 -5.10
CA VAL A 126 -2.21 -7.54 -5.62
C VAL A 126 -2.57 -6.48 -4.59
N SER A 127 -2.97 -5.31 -5.06
CA SER A 127 -3.51 -4.23 -4.24
C SER A 127 -5.00 -4.48 -3.94
N PHE A 128 -5.51 -3.86 -2.88
CA PHE A 128 -6.96 -3.78 -2.68
C PHE A 128 -7.65 -3.01 -3.82
N PHE A 129 -6.97 -2.03 -4.42
CA PHE A 129 -7.50 -1.24 -5.51
C PHE A 129 -7.58 -2.03 -6.82
N THR A 130 -8.64 -1.78 -7.59
CA THR A 130 -8.92 -2.45 -8.87
C THR A 130 -8.73 -1.50 -10.05
N GLN A 131 -8.52 -2.09 -11.23
CA GLN A 131 -8.64 -1.42 -12.52
C GLN A 131 -10.13 -1.30 -12.91
N GLU A 132 -10.44 -0.56 -13.97
CA GLU A 132 -11.80 -0.36 -14.51
C GLU A 132 -12.54 -1.68 -14.84
N ASN A 133 -11.82 -2.79 -15.04
CA ASN A 133 -12.38 -4.12 -15.31
C ASN A 133 -12.58 -4.98 -14.05
N GLU A 134 -12.61 -4.36 -12.87
CA GLU A 134 -12.75 -4.98 -11.55
C GLU A 134 -11.60 -5.93 -11.14
N LYS A 135 -10.53 -6.04 -11.93
CA LYS A 135 -9.35 -6.82 -11.54
C LYS A 135 -8.48 -6.03 -10.58
N HIS A 136 -8.05 -6.68 -9.51
CA HIS A 136 -7.07 -6.10 -8.60
C HIS A 136 -5.79 -5.71 -9.32
N ILE A 137 -5.26 -4.54 -8.96
CA ILE A 137 -4.03 -4.01 -9.54
C ILE A 137 -2.86 -4.84 -9.04
N HIS A 138 -2.02 -5.31 -9.96
CA HIS A 138 -0.66 -5.74 -9.64
C HIS A 138 0.22 -4.49 -9.47
N PRO A 139 0.60 -4.12 -8.23
CA PRO A 139 1.09 -2.77 -7.97
C PRO A 139 2.45 -2.49 -8.63
N PHE A 140 3.34 -3.47 -8.72
CA PHE A 140 4.62 -3.29 -9.41
C PHE A 140 4.46 -3.16 -10.92
N GLN A 141 3.52 -3.87 -11.55
CA GLN A 141 3.20 -3.67 -12.97
C GLN A 141 2.63 -2.25 -13.20
N TYR A 142 1.81 -1.76 -12.27
CA TYR A 142 1.28 -0.39 -12.33
C TYR A 142 2.39 0.66 -12.18
N ILE A 143 3.27 0.50 -11.19
CA ILE A 143 4.43 1.36 -10.93
C ILE A 143 5.37 1.39 -12.15
N GLU A 144 5.70 0.22 -12.70
CA GLU A 144 6.62 0.07 -13.83
C GLU A 144 6.06 0.61 -15.15
N SER A 145 4.75 0.82 -15.26
CA SER A 145 4.12 1.46 -16.42
C SER A 145 4.52 2.94 -16.55
N ILE A 146 4.79 3.59 -15.41
CA ILE A 146 5.15 5.01 -15.32
C ILE A 146 4.12 5.91 -16.04
N GLN A 147 2.84 5.52 -16.03
CA GLN A 147 1.76 6.24 -16.71
C GLN A 147 1.11 7.31 -15.84
N ASN A 148 1.13 7.14 -14.51
CA ASN A 148 0.51 8.06 -13.56
C ASN A 148 1.59 8.92 -12.89
N GLU A 149 1.56 10.23 -13.13
CA GLU A 149 2.60 11.14 -12.65
C GLU A 149 2.63 11.28 -11.12
N ASP A 150 1.48 11.30 -10.46
CA ASP A 150 1.42 11.38 -8.99
C ASP A 150 2.03 10.12 -8.34
N CYS A 151 1.79 8.94 -8.93
CA CYS A 151 2.42 7.68 -8.54
C CYS A 151 3.94 7.73 -8.79
N ASN A 152 4.38 8.27 -9.93
CA ASN A 152 5.81 8.42 -10.24
C ASN A 152 6.52 9.25 -9.17
N GLN A 153 5.91 10.37 -8.75
CA GLN A 153 6.46 11.21 -7.69
C GLN A 153 6.53 10.47 -6.34
N ALA A 154 5.53 9.63 -6.02
CA ALA A 154 5.58 8.78 -4.83
C ALA A 154 6.70 7.73 -4.89
N VAL A 155 6.94 7.13 -6.06
CA VAL A 155 8.06 6.20 -6.27
C VAL A 155 9.39 6.90 -6.03
N LEU A 156 9.56 8.14 -6.50
CA LEU A 156 10.77 8.93 -6.23
C LEU A 156 10.93 9.20 -4.73
N ARG A 157 9.90 9.73 -4.06
CA ARG A 157 9.92 10.00 -2.61
C ARG A 157 10.22 8.74 -1.80
N PHE A 158 9.67 7.59 -2.19
CA PHE A 158 9.95 6.31 -1.55
C PHE A 158 11.41 5.89 -1.77
N ALA A 159 11.88 5.90 -3.02
CA ALA A 159 13.24 5.50 -3.38
C ALA A 159 14.32 6.40 -2.74
N ASP A 160 14.03 7.69 -2.53
CA ASP A 160 14.95 8.63 -1.88
C ASP A 160 15.03 8.45 -0.36
N LYS A 161 13.98 7.91 0.27
CA LYS A 161 13.88 7.76 1.73
C LYS A 161 14.15 6.35 2.24
N ILE A 162 14.06 5.34 1.37
CA ILE A 162 14.19 3.94 1.79
C ILE A 162 15.60 3.65 2.30
N ASP A 163 15.67 3.11 3.52
CA ASP A 163 16.90 2.58 4.11
C ASP A 163 16.69 1.10 4.40
N ILE A 164 17.13 0.26 3.46
CA ILE A 164 16.97 -1.19 3.58
C ILE A 164 17.79 -1.78 4.73
N HIS A 165 18.90 -1.14 5.12
CA HIS A 165 19.70 -1.61 6.24
C HIS A 165 18.97 -1.39 7.56
N LYS A 166 18.35 -0.22 7.73
CA LYS A 166 17.51 0.07 8.90
C LYS A 166 16.30 -0.87 8.97
N ILE A 167 15.66 -1.15 7.83
CA ILE A 167 14.53 -2.09 7.78
C ILE A 167 14.98 -3.52 8.13
N ASN A 168 16.11 -3.98 7.59
CA ASN A 168 16.64 -5.29 7.91
C ASN A 168 16.97 -5.41 9.40
N ALA A 169 17.58 -4.38 10.01
CA ALA A 169 17.83 -4.34 11.44
C ALA A 169 16.52 -4.41 12.26
N MET A 170 15.48 -3.67 11.86
CA MET A 170 14.16 -3.76 12.50
C MET A 170 13.56 -5.17 12.42
N ILE A 171 13.74 -5.88 11.31
CA ILE A 171 13.27 -7.27 11.15
C ILE A 171 14.08 -8.21 12.05
N ASP A 172 15.39 -8.03 12.13
CA ASP A 172 16.28 -8.86 12.94
C ASP A 172 15.99 -8.73 14.44
N GLU A 173 15.61 -7.53 14.89
CA GLU A 173 15.20 -7.23 16.27
C GLU A 173 13.87 -7.89 16.69
N ILE A 174 13.05 -8.37 15.75
CA ILE A 174 11.81 -9.08 16.08
C ILE A 174 12.19 -10.39 16.80
N PRO A 175 11.72 -10.64 18.03
CA PRO A 175 12.08 -11.86 18.74
C PRO A 175 11.46 -13.08 18.04
N MET A 176 12.15 -14.22 18.06
CA MET A 176 11.57 -15.47 17.52
C MET A 176 10.39 -15.96 18.36
N THR A 177 10.43 -15.71 19.67
CA THR A 177 9.39 -16.11 20.61
C THR A 177 9.06 -14.97 21.57
N ALA A 178 7.78 -14.82 21.91
CA ALA A 178 7.32 -13.92 22.96
C ALA A 178 6.02 -14.49 23.55
N TYR A 179 5.85 -14.37 24.87
CA TYR A 179 4.66 -14.87 25.57
C TYR A 179 4.34 -16.35 25.24
N GLU A 180 5.36 -17.21 25.18
CA GLU A 180 5.24 -18.64 24.84
C GLU A 180 4.75 -18.94 23.41
N ASN A 181 4.66 -17.91 22.55
CA ASN A 181 4.26 -18.03 21.16
C ASN A 181 5.46 -17.83 20.23
N THR A 182 5.48 -18.58 19.12
CA THR A 182 6.36 -18.27 17.99
C THR A 182 5.86 -17.00 17.31
N ILE A 183 6.72 -16.00 17.20
CA ILE A 183 6.39 -14.70 16.61
C ILE A 183 6.84 -14.65 15.16
N MET A 184 8.14 -14.90 14.89
CA MET A 184 8.70 -14.93 13.54
C MET A 184 9.96 -15.78 13.51
N THR A 185 10.00 -16.82 12.68
CA THR A 185 11.20 -17.66 12.55
C THR A 185 12.31 -16.93 11.77
N GLU A 186 13.54 -17.40 11.90
CA GLU A 186 14.67 -16.83 11.15
C GLU A 186 14.47 -16.98 9.63
N GLU A 187 13.84 -18.05 9.17
CA GLU A 187 13.54 -18.27 7.76
C GLU A 187 12.47 -17.32 7.25
N GLN A 188 11.47 -16.97 8.07
CA GLN A 188 10.52 -15.90 7.74
C GLN A 188 11.22 -14.55 7.63
N LYS A 189 12.12 -14.22 8.58
CA LYS A 189 12.92 -12.99 8.52
C LYS A 189 13.77 -12.94 7.25
N MET A 190 14.53 -14.01 6.96
CA MET A 190 15.36 -14.11 5.76
C MET A 190 14.53 -14.00 4.49
N HIS A 191 13.37 -14.65 4.44
CA HIS A 191 12.46 -14.58 3.30
C HIS A 191 11.94 -13.16 3.05
N ILE A 192 11.44 -12.46 4.09
CA ILE A 192 10.97 -11.07 3.96
C ILE A 192 12.09 -10.16 3.45
N LYS A 193 13.29 -10.26 4.04
CA LYS A 193 14.46 -9.47 3.63
C LYS A 193 14.83 -9.72 2.16
N ALA A 194 14.83 -10.98 1.72
CA ALA A 194 15.11 -11.34 0.33
C ALA A 194 14.05 -10.80 -0.64
N VAL A 195 12.77 -10.86 -0.26
CA VAL A 195 11.66 -10.30 -1.04
C VAL A 195 11.78 -8.78 -1.18
N PHE A 196 12.09 -8.06 -0.09
CA PHE A 196 12.32 -6.62 -0.13
C PHE A 196 13.49 -6.25 -1.04
N GLN A 197 14.61 -6.97 -0.92
CA GLN A 197 15.77 -6.72 -1.78
C GLN A 197 15.43 -6.94 -3.26
N MET A 198 14.65 -7.98 -3.57
CA MET A 198 14.17 -8.27 -4.92
C MET A 198 13.29 -7.13 -5.47
N MET A 199 12.30 -6.65 -4.70
CA MET A 199 11.44 -5.54 -5.10
C MET A 199 12.23 -4.24 -5.36
N LEU A 200 13.22 -3.93 -4.51
CA LEU A 200 14.05 -2.75 -4.69
C LEU A 200 14.90 -2.84 -5.96
N ASN A 201 15.61 -3.96 -6.12
CA ASN A 201 16.59 -4.12 -7.19
C ASN A 201 15.96 -4.25 -8.57
N GLU A 202 14.80 -4.90 -8.66
CA GLU A 202 14.19 -5.22 -9.95
C GLU A 202 13.08 -4.26 -10.36
N SER A 203 12.44 -3.59 -9.40
CA SER A 203 11.28 -2.73 -9.69
C SER A 203 11.47 -1.29 -9.23
N ILE A 204 11.52 -1.02 -7.92
CA ILE A 204 11.49 0.36 -7.39
C ILE A 204 12.68 1.20 -7.88
N LEU A 205 13.92 0.75 -7.68
CA LEU A 205 15.10 1.55 -8.01
C LEU A 205 15.28 1.74 -9.53
N PRO A 206 15.13 0.69 -10.38
CA PRO A 206 15.14 0.87 -11.82
C PRO A 206 14.04 1.79 -12.32
N THR A 207 12.83 1.72 -11.73
CA THR A 207 11.71 2.57 -12.11
C THR A 207 11.94 4.02 -11.71
N ALA A 208 12.43 4.28 -10.50
CA ALA A 208 12.83 5.61 -10.06
C ALA A 208 13.91 6.20 -11.01
N GLN A 209 14.90 5.41 -11.42
CA GLN A 209 15.91 5.86 -12.37
C GLN A 209 15.31 6.21 -13.74
N LYS A 210 14.37 5.40 -14.26
CA LYS A 210 13.66 5.71 -15.50
C LYS A 210 12.86 7.00 -15.38
N ILE A 211 12.18 7.23 -14.26
CA ILE A 211 11.43 8.47 -14.00
C ILE A 211 12.36 9.68 -14.02
N ARG A 212 13.50 9.63 -13.32
CA ARG A 212 14.48 10.74 -13.27
C ARG A 212 15.13 11.07 -14.61
N ASN A 213 15.11 10.13 -15.56
CA ASN A 213 15.71 10.26 -16.88
C ASN A 213 14.70 10.68 -17.97
N ARG A 214 13.42 10.86 -17.63
CA ARG A 214 12.41 11.42 -18.54
C ARG A 214 12.55 12.93 -18.63
#